data_AF-A0A2G9UGJ0-F1
#
_entry.id   AF-A0A2G9UGJ0-F1
#
_cell.length_a   1.000
_cell.length_b   1.000
_cell.length_c   1.000
_cell.angle_alpha   90.00
_cell.angle_beta   90.00
_cell.angle_gamma   90.00
#
_symmetry.space_group_name_H-M   'P 1'
#
loop_
_entity.id
_entity.type
_entity.pdbx_description
1 polymer ?
#
loop_
_entity_poly.entity_id
_entity_poly.type
_entity_poly.pdbx_seq_one_letter_code
_entity_poly.pdbx_strand_id
1 'polypeptide(L)'
;MYTFYFLQTHDVVIRTNQELKRIFQTLNGSNDAQIGPCTKCQYEPNLKWDAESLEVFQDKSLRPSSDALKIPLVIVKGGVQVSLSREAVKWLNRVNLTKLINQFSSRESSVDEMLMSSLQIADEWEMPGRFTKQCFMNGSSYPGITRMVQWRDTKEQCKAGFLRHLVCVLGTEDLPSISNYHHILVNK
;
A
#
# COMPACT_ATOMS: atom_id res chain seq x y z
N MET A 1 -12.66 15.67 7.34
CA MET A 1 -12.12 14.30 7.24
C MET A 1 -10.61 14.41 7.10
N TYR A 2 -9.84 13.61 7.83
CA TYR A 2 -8.37 13.64 7.75
C TYR A 2 -7.86 12.35 7.13
N THR A 3 -6.86 12.47 6.27
CA THR A 3 -6.18 11.37 5.61
C THR A 3 -4.68 11.51 5.89
N PHE A 4 -4.02 10.38 6.13
CA PHE A 4 -2.59 10.28 6.36
C PHE A 4 -1.97 9.61 5.15
N TYR A 5 -0.83 10.08 4.66
CA TYR A 5 -0.10 9.41 3.59
C TYR A 5 1.39 9.42 3.89
N PHE A 6 2.09 8.38 3.43
CA PHE A 6 3.51 8.20 3.71
C PHE A 6 4.37 8.94 2.68
N LEU A 7 5.42 9.60 3.17
CA LEU A 7 6.41 10.32 2.36
C LEU A 7 7.81 9.78 2.65
N GLN A 8 8.62 9.66 1.61
CA GLN A 8 10.06 9.45 1.66
C GLN A 8 10.78 10.72 1.22
N THR A 9 12.08 10.85 1.55
CA THR A 9 12.88 12.06 1.29
C THR A 9 12.91 12.52 -0.18
N HIS A 10 12.68 11.60 -1.12
CA HIS A 10 12.72 11.87 -2.56
C HIS A 10 11.31 12.00 -3.17
N ASP A 11 10.25 12.01 -2.35
CA ASP A 11 8.89 12.22 -2.84
C ASP A 11 8.62 13.71 -2.99
N VAL A 12 8.05 14.10 -4.14
CA VAL A 12 7.59 15.46 -4.40
C VAL A 12 6.06 15.46 -4.54
N VAL A 13 5.40 16.32 -3.77
CA VAL A 13 3.95 16.52 -3.86
C VAL A 13 3.63 17.33 -5.10
N ILE A 14 2.79 16.78 -5.98
CA ILE A 14 2.42 17.38 -7.28
C ILE A 14 0.98 17.90 -7.30
N ARG A 15 0.37 18.02 -6.13
CA ARG A 15 -0.99 18.52 -5.92
C ARG A 15 -0.99 19.63 -4.90
N THR A 16 -1.80 20.64 -5.16
CA THR A 16 -2.11 21.68 -4.19
C THR A 16 -2.94 21.12 -3.04
N ASN A 17 -2.92 21.80 -1.90
CA ASN A 17 -3.77 21.43 -0.76
C ASN A 17 -5.27 21.40 -1.11
N GLN A 18 -5.72 22.24 -2.05
CA GLN A 18 -7.11 22.25 -2.49
C GLN A 18 -7.45 21.01 -3.33
N GLU A 19 -6.55 20.57 -4.20
CA GLU A 19 -6.71 19.32 -4.96
C GLU A 19 -6.66 18.11 -4.04
N LEU A 20 -5.71 18.06 -3.09
CA LEU A 20 -5.67 16.99 -2.09
C LEU A 20 -6.98 16.89 -1.30
N LYS A 21 -7.51 18.03 -0.85
CA LYS A 21 -8.81 18.08 -0.18
C LYS A 21 -9.91 17.48 -1.06
N ARG A 22 -9.97 17.86 -2.34
CA ARG A 22 -10.98 17.32 -3.28
C ARG A 22 -10.79 15.81 -3.48
N ILE A 23 -9.58 15.34 -3.72
CA ILE A 23 -9.26 13.91 -3.90
C ILE A 23 -9.72 13.11 -2.68
N PHE A 24 -9.34 13.53 -1.47
CA PHE A 24 -9.70 12.79 -0.26
C PHE A 24 -11.18 12.92 0.13
N GLN A 25 -11.85 14.01 -0.27
CA GLN A 25 -13.31 14.11 -0.18
C GLN A 25 -13.99 13.11 -1.13
N THR A 26 -13.48 12.97 -2.36
CA THR A 26 -13.99 11.98 -3.32
C THR A 26 -13.77 10.56 -2.85
N LEU A 27 -12.61 10.26 -2.24
CA LEU A 27 -12.35 8.94 -1.66
C LEU A 27 -13.24 8.63 -0.45
N ASN A 28 -13.78 9.65 0.22
CA ASN A 28 -14.79 9.52 1.27
C ASN A 28 -14.48 8.45 2.35
N GLY A 29 -13.21 8.34 2.74
CA GLY A 29 -12.75 7.39 3.76
C GLY A 29 -12.25 6.06 3.25
N SER A 30 -12.30 5.82 1.94
CA SER A 30 -11.52 4.78 1.30
C SER A 30 -10.03 5.09 1.42
N ASN A 31 -9.25 4.03 1.64
CA ASN A 31 -7.81 4.08 1.58
C ASN A 31 -7.35 3.98 0.12
N ASP A 32 -6.11 4.37 -0.13
CA ASP A 32 -5.42 4.13 -1.39
C ASP A 32 -4.12 3.39 -1.12
N ALA A 33 -3.96 2.23 -1.75
CA ALA A 33 -2.74 1.44 -1.74
C ALA A 33 -2.62 0.71 -3.06
N GLN A 34 -1.42 0.69 -3.64
CA GLN A 34 -1.16 -0.12 -4.81
C GLN A 34 -1.32 -1.60 -4.45
N ILE A 35 -2.00 -2.37 -5.30
CA ILE A 35 -2.20 -3.81 -5.12
C ILE A 35 -1.88 -4.53 -6.42
N GLY A 36 -1.03 -5.54 -6.34
CA GLY A 36 -0.65 -6.39 -7.45
C GLY A 36 -0.18 -7.78 -7.00
N PRO A 37 -0.07 -8.72 -7.95
CA PRO A 37 0.30 -10.08 -7.65
C PRO A 37 1.74 -10.20 -7.13
N CYS A 38 1.92 -11.09 -6.16
CA CYS A 38 3.18 -11.33 -5.45
C CYS A 38 3.99 -12.47 -6.09
N THR A 39 4.39 -12.35 -7.37
CA THR A 39 5.04 -13.47 -8.11
C THR A 39 6.45 -13.80 -7.65
N LYS A 40 7.18 -12.84 -7.07
CA LYS A 40 8.57 -13.01 -6.58
C LYS A 40 8.72 -12.72 -5.08
N CYS A 41 7.61 -12.68 -4.36
CA CYS A 41 7.63 -12.34 -2.94
C CYS A 41 8.26 -13.47 -2.14
N GLN A 42 9.26 -13.14 -1.35
CA GLN A 42 9.92 -14.10 -0.48
C GLN A 42 9.26 -14.03 0.90
N TYR A 43 8.20 -14.80 1.07
CA TYR A 43 7.57 -15.08 2.36
C TYR A 43 7.57 -16.58 2.61
N GLU A 44 7.33 -17.00 3.85
CA GLU A 44 7.22 -18.42 4.21
C GLU A 44 5.79 -18.93 4.06
N PRO A 45 5.45 -19.70 3.01
CA PRO A 45 4.07 -20.14 2.77
C PRO A 45 3.58 -21.16 3.81
N ASN A 46 4.50 -21.82 4.53
CA ASN A 46 4.17 -22.83 5.53
C ASN A 46 3.84 -22.23 6.91
N LEU A 47 4.05 -20.92 7.11
CA LEU A 47 3.62 -20.24 8.33
C LEU A 47 2.10 -20.03 8.33
N LYS A 48 1.55 -19.85 9.52
CA LYS A 48 0.15 -19.49 9.69
C LYS A 48 0.00 -17.98 9.52
N TRP A 49 -0.84 -17.57 8.57
CA TRP A 49 -1.09 -16.18 8.21
C TRP A 49 -2.50 -15.71 8.60
N ASP A 50 -3.20 -16.50 9.41
CA ASP A 50 -4.51 -16.15 9.97
C ASP A 50 -4.38 -15.26 11.22
N ALA A 51 -5.39 -14.44 11.48
CA ALA A 51 -5.38 -13.46 12.58
C ALA A 51 -5.31 -14.10 13.97
N GLU A 52 -5.83 -15.32 14.13
CA GLU A 52 -5.78 -16.08 15.39
C GLU A 52 -4.35 -16.45 15.75
N SER A 53 -3.63 -17.11 14.83
CA SER A 53 -2.23 -17.52 15.03
C SER A 53 -1.29 -16.32 15.20
N LEU A 54 -1.58 -15.23 14.49
CA LEU A 54 -0.85 -13.97 14.54
C LEU A 54 -1.21 -13.08 15.74
N GLU A 55 -2.23 -13.43 16.52
CA GLU A 55 -2.71 -12.66 17.68
C GLU A 55 -3.04 -11.20 17.35
N VAL A 56 -3.63 -10.94 16.17
CA VAL A 56 -3.88 -9.58 15.66
C VAL A 56 -4.86 -8.81 16.56
N PHE A 57 -5.91 -9.49 17.03
CA PHE A 57 -7.00 -8.87 17.78
C PHE A 57 -6.94 -9.26 19.26
N GLN A 58 -6.23 -8.43 20.05
CA GLN A 58 -6.20 -8.56 21.51
C GLN A 58 -7.45 -7.92 22.17
N ASP A 59 -7.94 -6.84 21.57
CA ASP A 59 -9.17 -6.17 21.98
C ASP A 59 -10.39 -6.93 21.44
N LYS A 60 -11.20 -7.49 22.36
CA LYS A 60 -12.42 -8.24 22.02
C LYS A 60 -13.46 -7.38 21.29
N SER A 61 -13.44 -6.06 21.45
CA SER A 61 -14.40 -5.15 20.79
C SER A 61 -14.13 -4.95 19.29
N LEU A 62 -12.91 -5.25 18.83
CA LEU A 62 -12.51 -5.21 17.42
C LEU A 62 -12.48 -6.58 16.76
N ARG A 63 -12.65 -7.64 17.55
CA ARG A 63 -12.43 -9.00 17.11
C ARG A 63 -13.55 -9.38 16.12
N PRO A 64 -13.20 -9.76 14.87
CA PRO A 64 -14.16 -10.32 13.92
C PRO A 64 -14.74 -11.65 14.41
N SER A 65 -15.63 -12.25 13.62
CA SER A 65 -16.17 -13.58 13.93
C SER A 65 -15.06 -14.64 14.07
N SER A 66 -15.32 -15.67 14.87
CA SER A 66 -14.35 -16.75 15.10
C SER A 66 -13.87 -17.44 13.82
N ASP A 67 -14.74 -17.54 12.82
CA ASP A 67 -14.40 -18.12 11.52
C ASP A 67 -13.51 -17.18 10.70
N ALA A 68 -13.79 -15.87 10.73
CA ALA A 68 -12.98 -14.85 10.05
C ALA A 68 -11.53 -14.83 10.54
N LEU A 69 -11.31 -15.09 11.83
CA LEU A 69 -9.97 -15.10 12.43
C LEU A 69 -9.06 -16.23 11.93
N LYS A 70 -9.65 -17.31 11.42
CA LYS A 70 -8.93 -18.51 10.94
C LYS A 70 -8.68 -18.47 9.43
N ILE A 71 -9.24 -17.48 8.74
CA ILE A 71 -9.01 -17.31 7.30
C ILE A 71 -7.60 -16.73 7.11
N PRO A 72 -6.72 -17.42 6.35
CA PRO A 72 -5.38 -16.92 6.08
C PRO A 72 -5.39 -15.62 5.26
N LEU A 73 -4.47 -14.72 5.56
CA LEU A 73 -4.22 -13.53 4.77
C LEU A 73 -3.78 -13.91 3.34
N VAL A 74 -4.37 -13.24 2.34
CA VAL A 74 -3.86 -13.29 0.97
C VAL A 74 -2.70 -12.31 0.86
N ILE A 75 -1.50 -12.82 0.57
CA ILE A 75 -0.30 -11.99 0.46
C ILE A 75 -0.20 -11.41 -0.94
N VAL A 76 -0.19 -10.09 -1.00
CA VAL A 76 -0.03 -9.29 -2.23
C VAL A 76 1.05 -8.24 -2.03
N LYS A 77 1.52 -7.66 -3.14
CA LYS A 77 2.51 -6.58 -3.10
C LYS A 77 1.97 -5.29 -3.70
N GLY A 78 2.62 -4.20 -3.35
CA GLY A 78 2.37 -2.86 -3.84
C GLY A 78 3.57 -1.96 -3.55
N GLY A 79 3.33 -0.65 -3.62
CA GLY A 79 4.27 0.35 -3.17
C GLY A 79 4.20 0.53 -1.66
N VAL A 80 5.29 1.05 -1.08
CA VAL A 80 5.38 1.39 0.35
C VAL A 80 4.43 2.54 0.72
N GLN A 81 4.14 3.41 -0.24
CA GLN A 81 3.29 4.57 -0.07
C GLN A 81 1.82 4.19 -0.15
N VAL A 82 1.09 4.62 0.87
CA VAL A 82 -0.35 4.48 0.99
C VAL A 82 -0.96 5.79 1.47
N SER A 83 -2.24 6.00 1.15
CA SER A 83 -3.10 7.01 1.78
C SER A 83 -4.14 6.31 2.63
N LEU A 84 -4.14 6.56 3.93
CA LEU A 84 -4.99 5.91 4.91
C LEU A 84 -5.98 6.90 5.51
N SER A 85 -7.24 6.49 5.59
CA SER A 85 -8.25 7.22 6.33
C SER A 85 -7.90 7.30 7.82
N ARG A 86 -8.38 8.33 8.51
CA ARG A 86 -8.22 8.45 9.97
C ARG A 86 -8.70 7.21 10.73
N GLU A 87 -9.79 6.59 10.28
CA GLU A 87 -10.33 5.41 10.95
C GLU A 87 -9.45 4.17 10.71
N ALA A 88 -8.83 4.02 9.53
CA ALA A 88 -7.81 3.00 9.29
C ALA A 88 -6.59 3.18 10.22
N VAL A 89 -6.11 4.41 10.40
CA VAL A 89 -4.98 4.69 11.31
C VAL A 89 -5.35 4.41 12.77
N LYS A 90 -6.56 4.78 13.20
CA LYS A 90 -7.05 4.42 14.55
C LYS A 90 -7.14 2.90 14.73
N TRP A 91 -7.58 2.18 13.71
CA TRP A 91 -7.64 0.72 13.72
C TRP A 91 -6.22 0.13 13.84
N LEU A 92 -5.25 0.61 13.06
CA LEU A 92 -3.84 0.20 13.12
C LEU A 92 -3.24 0.37 14.52
N ASN A 93 -3.62 1.42 15.25
CA ASN A 93 -3.15 1.67 16.61
C ASN A 93 -3.78 0.75 17.68
N ARG A 94 -4.81 -0.03 17.32
CA ARG A 94 -5.53 -0.91 18.27
C ARG A 94 -5.27 -2.40 18.01
N VAL A 95 -4.84 -2.77 16.82
CA VAL A 95 -4.46 -4.15 16.50
C VAL A 95 -2.97 -4.39 16.78
N ASN A 96 -2.61 -5.65 17.05
CA ASN A 96 -1.22 -6.04 17.25
C ASN A 96 -0.65 -6.69 15.98
N LEU A 97 0.16 -5.95 15.24
CA LEU A 97 0.80 -6.45 14.02
C LEU A 97 2.22 -7.00 14.23
N THR A 98 2.70 -7.10 15.48
CA THR A 98 4.08 -7.48 15.78
C THR A 98 4.45 -8.83 15.20
N LYS A 99 3.62 -9.87 15.41
CA LYS A 99 3.88 -11.19 14.85
C LYS A 99 3.84 -11.19 13.32
N LEU A 100 2.88 -10.47 12.73
CA LEU A 100 2.76 -10.36 11.28
C LEU A 100 4.00 -9.72 10.67
N ILE A 101 4.47 -8.59 11.23
CA ILE A 101 5.67 -7.89 10.78
C ILE A 101 6.90 -8.80 10.94
N ASN A 102 7.03 -9.50 12.06
CA ASN A 102 8.14 -10.43 12.28
C ASN A 102 8.12 -11.60 11.28
N GLN A 103 6.94 -12.14 10.95
CA GLN A 103 6.80 -13.20 9.94
C GLN A 103 7.15 -12.71 8.54
N PHE A 104 6.73 -11.50 8.16
CA PHE A 104 7.19 -10.93 6.90
C PHE A 104 8.71 -10.69 6.89
N SER A 105 9.27 -10.31 8.03
CA SER A 105 10.70 -10.02 8.19
C SER A 105 11.56 -11.27 8.38
N SER A 106 10.99 -12.47 8.43
CA SER A 106 11.75 -13.71 8.66
C SER A 106 12.63 -14.11 7.47
N ARG A 107 12.48 -13.45 6.33
CA ARG A 107 13.34 -13.55 5.14
C ARG A 107 13.84 -12.17 4.73
N GLU A 108 14.92 -12.14 3.93
CA GLU A 108 15.49 -10.92 3.33
C GLU A 108 14.57 -10.35 2.23
N SER A 109 13.38 -9.85 2.57
CA SER A 109 12.43 -9.40 1.55
C SER A 109 11.65 -8.14 1.91
N SER A 110 11.10 -7.51 0.86
CA SER A 110 10.39 -6.22 0.85
C SER A 110 9.10 -6.24 1.68
N VAL A 111 9.22 -6.36 3.00
CA VAL A 111 8.09 -6.34 3.97
C VAL A 111 7.21 -5.12 3.75
N ASP A 112 7.84 -3.98 3.50
CA ASP A 112 7.22 -2.69 3.25
C ASP A 112 6.40 -2.65 1.95
N GLU A 113 6.71 -3.48 0.97
CA GLU A 113 5.89 -3.66 -0.25
C GLU A 113 4.69 -4.60 -0.04
N MET A 114 4.73 -5.48 0.97
CA MET A 114 3.70 -6.50 1.18
C MET A 114 2.68 -6.15 2.27
N LEU A 115 3.13 -5.55 3.38
CA LEU A 115 2.34 -5.39 4.59
C LEU A 115 1.05 -4.60 4.34
N MET A 116 1.17 -3.35 3.88
CA MET A 116 0.01 -2.49 3.71
C MET A 116 -0.92 -3.02 2.63
N SER A 117 -0.38 -3.45 1.49
CA SER A 117 -1.15 -4.02 0.38
C SER A 117 -1.97 -5.24 0.81
N SER A 118 -1.37 -6.14 1.61
CA SER A 118 -2.05 -7.34 2.10
C SER A 118 -3.12 -7.00 3.13
N LEU A 119 -2.87 -6.07 4.05
CA LEU A 119 -3.88 -5.59 5.00
C LEU A 119 -5.10 -4.96 4.30
N GLN A 120 -4.88 -4.27 3.19
CA GLN A 120 -5.96 -3.60 2.44
C GLN A 120 -6.91 -4.55 1.72
N ILE A 121 -6.58 -5.84 1.59
CA ILE A 121 -7.46 -6.86 1.03
C ILE A 121 -7.82 -7.97 2.03
N ALA A 122 -7.49 -7.76 3.31
CA ALA A 122 -7.87 -8.65 4.39
C ALA A 122 -9.33 -8.40 4.78
N ASP A 123 -10.27 -8.88 3.96
CA ASP A 123 -11.71 -8.64 4.13
C ASP A 123 -12.19 -8.98 5.54
N GLU A 124 -11.66 -10.08 6.06
CA GLU A 124 -11.96 -10.69 7.35
C GLU A 124 -11.46 -9.89 8.54
N TRP A 125 -10.49 -9.00 8.33
CA TRP A 125 -9.87 -8.23 9.42
C TRP A 125 -10.55 -6.87 9.61
N GLU A 126 -11.50 -6.55 8.74
CA GLU A 126 -12.42 -5.42 8.87
C GLU A 126 -11.76 -4.04 9.00
N MET A 127 -10.54 -3.87 8.45
CA MET A 127 -9.91 -2.56 8.42
C MET A 127 -10.82 -1.52 7.70
N PRO A 128 -11.05 -0.33 8.30
CA PRO A 128 -11.83 0.72 7.68
C PRO A 128 -11.21 1.22 6.37
N GLY A 129 -12.05 1.45 5.35
CA GLY A 129 -11.61 1.99 4.06
C GLY A 129 -10.83 1.02 3.16
N ARG A 130 -10.76 -0.26 3.52
CA ARG A 130 -10.08 -1.31 2.75
C ARG A 130 -10.77 -1.62 1.40
N PHE A 131 -10.07 -2.34 0.53
CA PHE A 131 -10.64 -2.92 -0.69
C PHE A 131 -11.21 -4.31 -0.41
N THR A 132 -12.05 -4.82 -1.30
CA THR A 132 -12.50 -6.21 -1.22
C THR A 132 -11.47 -7.14 -1.87
N LYS A 133 -11.21 -8.30 -1.25
CA LYS A 133 -10.31 -9.31 -1.81
C LYS A 133 -10.77 -9.81 -3.18
N GLN A 134 -12.08 -9.77 -3.43
CA GLN A 134 -12.69 -10.21 -4.68
C GLN A 134 -12.18 -9.43 -5.90
N CYS A 135 -11.92 -8.12 -5.77
CA CYS A 135 -11.37 -7.32 -6.86
C CYS A 135 -10.05 -7.89 -7.36
N PHE A 136 -9.17 -8.26 -6.43
CA PHE A 136 -7.87 -8.85 -6.74
C PHE A 136 -7.99 -10.28 -7.27
N MET A 137 -8.83 -11.12 -6.65
CA MET A 137 -9.03 -12.52 -7.06
C MET A 137 -9.58 -12.65 -8.49
N ASN A 138 -10.29 -11.62 -8.98
CA ASN A 138 -10.75 -11.55 -10.37
C ASN A 138 -9.64 -11.11 -11.37
N GLY A 139 -8.38 -11.12 -10.94
CA GLY A 139 -7.21 -10.76 -11.77
C GLY A 139 -6.96 -9.26 -11.90
N SER A 140 -7.64 -8.42 -11.11
CA SER A 140 -7.44 -6.98 -11.16
C SER A 140 -6.19 -6.58 -10.36
N SER A 141 -5.35 -5.74 -10.95
CA SER A 141 -4.34 -4.97 -10.22
C SER A 141 -4.80 -3.52 -10.11
N TYR A 142 -4.36 -2.85 -9.05
CA TYR A 142 -4.64 -1.44 -8.84
C TYR A 142 -3.32 -0.68 -8.67
N PRO A 143 -2.99 0.26 -9.57
CA PRO A 143 -1.72 0.99 -9.51
C PRO A 143 -1.64 1.97 -8.32
N GLY A 144 -2.78 2.33 -7.72
CA GLY A 144 -2.85 3.38 -6.69
C GLY A 144 -2.75 4.79 -7.27
N ILE A 145 -3.19 5.78 -6.50
CA ILE A 145 -3.01 7.21 -6.83
C ILE A 145 -2.05 7.93 -5.90
N THR A 146 -1.60 7.30 -4.81
CA THR A 146 -0.74 7.95 -3.82
C THR A 146 0.59 8.37 -4.44
N ARG A 147 1.27 7.49 -5.19
CA ARG A 147 2.60 7.78 -5.74
C ARG A 147 2.80 7.23 -7.14
N MET A 148 3.29 8.09 -8.03
CA MET A 148 3.80 7.72 -9.35
C MET A 148 5.29 7.41 -9.26
N VAL A 149 5.72 6.29 -9.84
CA VAL A 149 7.13 5.94 -10.03
C VAL A 149 7.35 5.52 -11.48
N GLN A 150 8.38 6.07 -12.14
CA GLN A 150 8.77 5.63 -13.48
C GLN A 150 9.83 4.53 -13.39
N TRP A 151 9.41 3.29 -13.61
CA TRP A 151 10.31 2.13 -13.72
C TRP A 151 10.82 1.96 -15.15
N ARG A 152 12.12 1.79 -15.31
CA ARG A 152 12.81 1.58 -16.60
C ARG A 152 13.99 0.62 -16.46
N ASP A 153 14.29 -0.08 -17.53
CA ASP A 153 15.41 -1.02 -17.59
C ASP A 153 16.72 -0.30 -17.90
N THR A 154 16.67 0.77 -18.70
CA THR A 154 17.85 1.56 -19.09
C THR A 154 17.64 3.06 -18.93
N LYS A 155 18.75 3.79 -18.75
CA LYS A 155 18.72 5.24 -18.48
C LYS A 155 18.24 6.07 -19.68
N GLU A 156 18.41 5.55 -20.89
CA GLU A 156 17.97 6.19 -22.14
C GLU A 156 16.44 6.27 -22.24
N GLN A 157 15.73 5.46 -21.46
CA GLN A 157 14.27 5.49 -21.37
C GLN A 157 13.74 6.54 -20.37
N CYS A 158 14.63 7.18 -19.60
CA CYS A 158 14.33 8.29 -18.70
C CYS A 158 14.60 9.61 -19.43
N LYS A 159 13.69 10.59 -19.38
CA LYS A 159 13.87 11.86 -20.08
C LYS A 159 15.11 12.63 -19.60
N ALA A 160 15.38 12.57 -18.30
CA ALA A 160 16.57 13.14 -17.68
C ALA A 160 17.87 12.40 -18.01
N GLY A 161 17.80 11.18 -18.56
CA GLY A 161 18.96 10.32 -18.75
C GLY A 161 19.54 9.74 -17.45
N PHE A 162 18.84 9.87 -16.31
CA PHE A 162 19.28 9.38 -15.01
C PHE A 162 18.38 8.25 -14.51
N LEU A 163 19.01 7.09 -14.24
CA LEU A 163 18.37 5.91 -13.67
C LEU A 163 19.13 5.47 -12.43
N ARG A 164 18.42 5.12 -11.36
CA ARG A 164 19.02 4.46 -10.19
C ARG A 164 18.12 3.33 -9.71
N HIS A 165 18.66 2.13 -9.53
CA HIS A 165 17.88 0.95 -9.11
C HIS A 165 16.58 0.77 -9.91
N LEU A 166 16.66 0.90 -11.25
CA LEU A 166 15.53 0.77 -12.18
C LEU A 166 14.43 1.84 -12.05
N VAL A 167 14.65 2.90 -11.27
CA VAL A 167 13.74 4.05 -11.15
C VAL A 167 14.38 5.29 -11.76
N CYS A 168 13.67 5.96 -12.67
CA CYS A 168 14.10 7.22 -13.26
C CYS A 168 14.18 8.32 -12.21
N VAL A 169 15.25 9.10 -12.24
CA VAL A 169 15.33 10.39 -11.54
C VAL A 169 14.73 11.43 -12.47
N LEU A 170 13.65 12.10 -12.03
CA LEU A 170 12.89 13.04 -12.83
C LEU A 170 13.59 14.41 -12.85
N GLY A 171 13.71 15.00 -14.04
CA GLY A 171 14.27 16.35 -14.21
C GLY A 171 13.23 17.35 -14.71
N THR A 172 13.70 18.54 -15.09
CA THR A 172 12.81 19.64 -15.54
C THR A 172 12.01 19.30 -16.81
N GLU A 173 12.57 18.46 -17.66
CA GLU A 173 11.99 17.90 -18.89
C GLU A 173 10.83 16.93 -18.63
N ASP A 174 10.69 16.43 -17.41
CA ASP A 174 9.56 15.61 -16.98
C ASP A 174 8.36 16.45 -16.55
N LEU A 175 8.53 17.75 -16.25
CA LEU A 175 7.45 18.63 -15.74
C LEU A 175 6.16 18.59 -16.59
N PRO A 176 6.21 18.62 -17.94
CA PRO A 176 5.00 18.51 -18.76
C PRO A 176 4.29 17.14 -18.63
N SER A 177 5.02 16.08 -18.31
CA SER A 177 4.40 14.77 -18.02
C SER A 177 3.84 14.73 -16.60
N ILE A 178 4.57 15.31 -15.64
CA ILE A 178 4.16 15.39 -14.23
C ILE A 178 2.84 16.13 -14.07
N SER A 179 2.63 17.22 -14.83
CA SER A 179 1.38 17.99 -14.79
C SER A 179 0.15 17.19 -15.24
N ASN A 180 0.35 16.11 -15.99
CA ASN A 180 -0.72 15.27 -16.54
C ASN A 180 -0.98 13.99 -15.73
N TYR A 181 -0.12 13.65 -14.77
CA TYR A 181 -0.42 12.53 -13.87
C TYR A 181 -1.67 12.82 -13.05
N HIS A 182 -2.33 11.77 -12.53
CA HIS A 182 -3.43 11.89 -11.57
C HIS A 182 -2.99 11.63 -10.12
N HIS A 183 -1.73 11.24 -9.92
CA HIS A 183 -1.18 10.87 -8.62
C HIS A 183 -1.01 12.05 -7.66
N ILE A 184 -0.86 11.78 -6.37
CA ILE A 184 -0.59 12.80 -5.34
C ILE A 184 0.90 13.16 -5.31
N LEU A 185 1.75 12.14 -5.42
CA LEU A 185 3.21 12.24 -5.35
C LEU A 185 3.85 11.72 -6.63
N VAL A 186 5.06 12.20 -6.90
CA VAL A 186 5.99 11.56 -7.84
C VAL A 186 7.27 11.18 -7.13
N ASN A 187 7.93 10.15 -7.65
CA ASN A 187 9.23 9.67 -7.21
C ASN A 187 10.02 9.14 -8.43
N LYS A 188 11.32 9.41 -8.57
CA LYS A 188 12.25 10.05 -7.63
C LYS A 188 13.04 11.18 -8.26
#